data_AF-A0A0C4DLZ1-F1
#
_entry.id   AF-A0A0C4DLZ1-F1
#
_cell.length_a   1.000
_cell.length_b   1.000
_cell.length_c   1.000
_cell.angle_alpha   90.00
_cell.angle_beta   90.00
_cell.angle_gamma   90.00
#
_symmetry.space_group_name_H-M   'P 1'
#
loop_
_entity.id
_entity.type
_entity.pdbx_description
1 polymer ?
#
loop_
_entity_poly.entity_id
_entity_poly.type
_entity_poly.pdbx_seq_one_letter_code
_entity_poly.pdbx_strand_id
1 'polypeptide(L)'
;KDGVPVQIKKPDAALIWESYGPSEEEPGSVDALKLTWYTKHACEKRSGGGGGGLGKDESKHWGFFTWIIILVFLGAAAYIIFGSWLNYTRYGARGWDLLPHGDTIRDVPYLLQDWVRRLLQTIQGGGSRGGYSAV
;
A
#
# COMPACT_ATOMS: atom_id res chain seq x y z
N LYS A 1 33.06 3.99 45.86
CA LYS A 1 32.73 2.56 45.60
C LYS A 1 31.23 2.56 45.46
N ASP A 2 30.80 2.88 44.25
CA ASP A 2 29.51 3.50 44.02
C ASP A 2 28.49 2.38 43.90
N GLY A 3 27.49 2.44 44.77
CA GLY A 3 26.54 1.35 44.99
C GLY A 3 25.77 1.06 43.71
N VAL A 4 26.08 -0.07 43.08
CA VAL A 4 25.24 -0.60 42.01
C VAL A 4 23.86 -0.86 42.63
N PRO A 5 22.79 -0.21 42.13
CA PRO A 5 21.46 -0.41 42.70
C PRO A 5 21.05 -1.88 42.56
N VAL A 6 20.82 -2.54 43.68
CA VAL A 6 20.37 -3.94 43.70
C VAL A 6 18.85 -3.95 43.61
N GLN A 7 18.32 -4.49 42.51
CA GLN A 7 16.88 -4.63 42.34
C GLN A 7 16.33 -5.75 43.24
N ILE A 8 15.35 -5.43 44.09
CA ILE A 8 14.62 -6.43 44.89
C ILE A 8 13.59 -7.11 43.98
N LYS A 9 13.90 -8.31 43.50
CA LYS A 9 13.01 -9.10 42.63
C LYS A 9 12.21 -10.12 43.45
N LYS A 10 10.91 -10.21 43.20
CA LYS A 10 10.11 -11.37 43.59
C LYS A 10 10.44 -12.53 42.64
N PRO A 11 10.29 -13.80 43.05
CA PRO A 11 10.60 -14.96 42.21
C PRO A 11 9.86 -14.95 40.86
N ASP A 12 8.65 -14.37 40.80
CA ASP A 12 7.83 -14.25 39.57
C ASP A 12 7.56 -12.78 39.18
N ALA A 13 8.53 -11.89 39.35
CA ALA A 13 8.35 -10.49 38.97
C ALA A 13 8.17 -10.34 37.45
N ALA A 14 6.96 -9.92 37.02
CA ALA A 14 6.66 -9.67 35.62
C ALA A 14 7.46 -8.49 35.03
N LEU A 15 7.78 -7.47 35.83
CA LEU A 15 8.47 -6.26 35.38
C LEU A 15 9.91 -6.24 35.93
N ILE A 16 10.89 -6.22 35.02
CA ILE A 16 12.33 -6.19 35.34
C ILE A 16 12.91 -4.86 34.88
N TRP A 17 13.72 -4.23 35.73
CA TRP A 17 14.43 -3.00 35.39
C TRP A 17 15.77 -3.36 34.76
N GLU A 18 16.12 -2.69 33.67
CA GLU A 18 17.39 -2.92 32.97
C GLU A 18 18.35 -1.75 33.15
N SER A 19 17.94 -0.54 32.76
CA SER A 19 18.79 0.65 32.86
C SER A 19 18.01 1.96 32.78
N TYR A 20 18.68 3.05 33.17
CA TYR A 20 18.24 4.42 32.98
C TYR A 20 19.42 5.25 32.47
N GLY A 21 19.22 6.05 31.43
CA GLY A 21 20.26 6.87 30.85
C GLY A 21 19.78 7.63 29.62
N PRO A 22 20.65 8.39 28.94
CA PRO A 22 20.28 9.14 27.75
C PRO A 22 19.71 8.23 26.65
N SER A 23 18.67 8.68 25.96
CA SER A 23 18.05 7.95 24.86
C SER A 23 19.01 7.71 23.71
N GLU A 24 18.94 6.51 23.11
CA GLU A 24 19.68 6.17 21.88
C GLU A 24 19.12 6.91 20.65
N GLU A 25 17.84 7.28 20.68
CA GLU A 25 17.17 7.99 19.58
C GLU A 25 17.49 9.49 19.58
N GLU A 26 17.58 10.09 20.77
CA GLU A 26 17.92 11.50 20.95
C GLU A 26 18.90 11.71 22.12
N PRO A 27 20.22 11.59 21.87
CA PRO A 27 21.21 11.69 22.93
C PRO A 27 21.30 13.12 23.49
N GLY A 28 20.98 13.28 24.77
CA GLY A 28 21.17 14.53 25.52
C GLY A 28 19.94 15.44 25.65
N SER A 29 18.82 15.12 24.97
CA SER A 29 17.54 15.84 25.13
C SER A 29 16.59 15.13 26.09
N VAL A 30 16.59 13.78 26.07
CA VAL A 30 15.68 12.95 26.86
C VAL A 30 16.41 11.74 27.46
N ASP A 31 16.05 11.43 28.71
CA ASP A 31 16.47 10.20 29.38
C ASP A 31 15.46 9.08 29.09
N ALA A 32 15.96 7.90 28.76
CA ALA A 32 15.20 6.69 28.52
C ALA A 32 15.29 5.71 29.71
N LEU A 33 14.14 5.17 30.12
CA LEU A 33 14.02 4.10 31.10
C LEU A 33 13.77 2.76 30.37
N LYS A 34 14.70 1.82 30.50
CA LYS A 34 14.59 0.48 29.91
C LYS A 34 14.02 -0.52 30.92
N LEU A 35 12.88 -1.12 30.57
CA LEU A 35 12.14 -2.10 31.37
C LEU A 35 11.79 -3.30 30.48
N THR A 36 11.93 -4.51 31.02
CA THR A 36 11.47 -5.75 30.38
C THR A 36 10.21 -6.24 31.09
N TRP A 37 9.13 -6.45 30.34
CA TRP A 37 7.84 -6.89 30.88
C TRP A 37 7.43 -8.26 30.34
N TYR A 38 7.39 -9.26 31.22
CA TYR A 38 6.87 -10.59 30.92
C TYR A 38 5.37 -10.64 31.16
N THR A 39 4.61 -10.73 30.08
CA THR A 39 3.16 -10.93 30.15
C THR A 39 2.68 -11.81 29.01
N LYS A 40 1.75 -12.71 29.32
CA LYS A 40 1.05 -13.54 28.33
C LYS A 40 0.11 -12.73 27.43
N HIS A 41 -0.12 -11.46 27.75
CA HIS A 41 -1.09 -10.59 27.10
C HIS A 41 -0.46 -9.56 26.15
N ALA A 42 0.87 -9.43 26.14
CA ALA A 42 1.57 -8.61 25.15
C ALA A 42 2.28 -9.54 24.18
N CYS A 43 1.86 -9.55 22.91
CA CYS A 43 2.67 -10.15 21.87
C CYS A 43 3.86 -9.22 21.60
N GLU A 44 5.09 -9.74 21.70
CA GLU A 44 6.30 -9.05 21.22
C GLU A 44 6.21 -8.96 19.69
N LYS A 45 5.52 -7.94 19.18
CA LYS A 45 5.65 -7.56 17.79
C LYS A 45 6.77 -6.53 17.70
N ARG A 46 8.01 -7.02 17.75
CA ARG A 46 9.18 -6.23 17.36
C ARG A 46 9.08 -5.97 15.86
N SER A 47 8.59 -4.78 15.49
CA SER A 47 8.78 -4.28 14.14
C SER A 47 10.28 -4.02 13.94
N GLY A 48 10.98 -4.98 13.34
CA GLY A 48 12.32 -4.80 12.80
C GLY A 48 13.47 -5.21 13.72
N GLY A 49 14.20 -6.26 13.34
CA GLY A 49 15.46 -6.66 13.96
C GLY A 49 15.68 -8.15 13.86
N GLY A 50 16.43 -8.59 12.85
CA GLY A 50 16.48 -9.97 12.37
C GLY A 50 16.98 -11.04 13.33
N GLY A 51 16.65 -12.30 12.98
CA GLY A 51 17.20 -13.50 13.60
C GLY A 51 16.28 -14.69 13.37
N GLY A 52 16.73 -15.64 12.54
CA GLY A 52 15.93 -16.72 11.97
C GLY A 52 15.09 -17.56 12.92
N GLY A 53 13.88 -17.88 12.47
CA GLY A 53 13.02 -18.92 12.99
C GLY A 53 11.74 -18.94 12.18
N LEU A 54 11.39 -20.09 11.57
CA LEU A 54 10.20 -20.28 10.73
C LEU A 54 8.93 -19.77 11.43
N GLY A 55 8.53 -18.54 11.10
CA GLY A 55 7.30 -17.90 11.52
C GLY A 55 6.82 -17.05 10.37
N LYS A 56 5.66 -17.39 9.84
CA LYS A 56 5.12 -16.94 8.56
C LYS A 56 4.47 -15.56 8.75
N ASP A 57 5.25 -14.53 9.09
CA ASP A 57 4.79 -13.15 9.34
C ASP A 57 5.62 -12.19 8.46
N GLU A 58 5.10 -11.33 7.58
CA GLU A 58 3.75 -10.93 7.22
C GLU A 58 3.68 -10.95 5.69
N SER A 59 2.92 -11.85 5.09
CA SER A 59 2.63 -11.72 3.66
C SER A 59 1.76 -10.47 3.48
N LYS A 60 2.36 -9.36 3.03
CA LYS A 60 1.63 -8.21 2.48
C LYS A 60 0.79 -8.71 1.31
N HIS A 61 -0.43 -9.13 1.61
CA HIS A 61 -1.32 -9.79 0.67
C HIS A 61 -1.86 -8.73 -0.29
N TRP A 62 -1.23 -8.58 -1.45
CA TRP A 62 -1.74 -7.80 -2.57
C TRP A 62 -2.64 -8.64 -3.49
N GLY A 63 -3.15 -9.77 -2.98
CA GLY A 63 -3.84 -10.81 -3.75
C GLY A 63 -5.05 -10.29 -4.50
N PHE A 64 -6.05 -9.75 -3.80
CA PHE A 64 -7.33 -9.33 -4.41
C PHE A 64 -7.15 -8.35 -5.58
N PHE A 65 -6.33 -7.32 -5.40
CA PHE A 65 -6.13 -6.29 -6.42
C PHE A 65 -5.35 -6.81 -7.63
N THR A 66 -4.32 -7.64 -7.40
CA THR A 66 -3.55 -8.27 -8.48
C THR A 66 -4.43 -9.23 -9.28
N TRP A 67 -5.27 -10.01 -8.63
CA TRP A 67 -6.19 -10.93 -9.29
C TRP A 67 -7.22 -10.21 -10.17
N ILE A 68 -7.78 -9.08 -9.72
CA ILE A 68 -8.67 -8.25 -10.56
C ILE A 68 -7.94 -7.77 -11.81
N ILE A 69 -6.71 -7.25 -11.68
CA ILE A 69 -5.93 -6.77 -12.83
C ILE A 69 -5.67 -7.91 -13.81
N ILE A 70 -5.30 -9.10 -13.31
CA ILE A 70 -5.09 -10.29 -14.15
C ILE A 70 -6.37 -10.66 -14.90
N LEU A 71 -7.53 -10.68 -14.23
CA LEU A 71 -8.81 -11.02 -14.86
C LEU A 71 -9.21 -10.00 -15.94
N VAL A 72 -9.04 -8.70 -15.68
CA VAL A 72 -9.30 -7.65 -16.66
C VAL A 72 -8.35 -7.77 -17.86
N PHE A 73 -7.07 -8.02 -17.61
CA PHE A 73 -6.07 -8.20 -18.66
C PHE A 73 -6.40 -9.41 -19.54
N LEU A 74 -6.73 -10.55 -18.93
CA LEU A 74 -7.13 -11.76 -19.66
C LEU A 74 -8.43 -11.54 -20.45
N GLY A 75 -9.41 -10.83 -19.88
CA GLY A 75 -10.65 -10.46 -20.57
C GLY A 75 -10.40 -9.56 -21.78
N ALA A 76 -9.56 -8.54 -21.64
CA ALA A 76 -9.18 -7.64 -22.73
C ALA A 76 -8.40 -8.39 -23.84
N ALA A 77 -7.47 -9.26 -23.45
CA ALA A 77 -6.73 -10.10 -24.40
C ALA A 77 -7.68 -11.04 -25.17
N ALA A 78 -8.58 -11.72 -24.47
CA ALA A 78 -9.58 -12.59 -25.09
C ALA A 78 -10.51 -11.81 -26.04
N TYR A 79 -10.97 -10.63 -25.64
CA TYR A 79 -11.80 -9.75 -26.46
C TYR A 79 -11.08 -9.31 -27.74
N ILE A 80 -9.81 -8.94 -27.66
CA ILE A 80 -9.01 -8.55 -28.83
C ILE A 80 -8.77 -9.75 -29.75
N ILE A 81 -8.33 -10.90 -29.22
CA ILE A 81 -8.02 -12.07 -30.03
C ILE A 81 -9.28 -12.60 -30.72
N PHE A 82 -10.35 -12.80 -29.97
CA PHE A 82 -11.58 -13.38 -30.49
C PHE A 82 -12.36 -12.39 -31.37
N GLY A 83 -12.39 -11.10 -30.98
CA GLY A 83 -12.99 -10.04 -31.78
C GLY A 83 -12.26 -9.82 -33.10
N SER A 84 -10.93 -9.81 -33.08
CA SER A 84 -10.09 -9.72 -34.29
C SER A 84 -10.28 -10.93 -35.19
N TRP A 85 -10.36 -12.14 -34.64
CA TRP A 85 -10.65 -13.35 -35.40
C TRP A 85 -12.02 -13.29 -36.09
N LEU A 86 -13.08 -12.92 -35.36
CA LEU A 86 -14.42 -12.76 -35.93
C LEU A 86 -14.45 -11.68 -37.01
N ASN A 87 -13.80 -10.53 -36.76
CA ASN A 87 -13.78 -9.40 -37.68
C ASN A 87 -13.00 -9.75 -38.97
N TYR A 88 -11.88 -10.44 -38.84
CA TYR A 88 -11.09 -10.95 -39.96
C TYR A 88 -11.86 -12.00 -40.80
N THR A 89 -12.51 -12.96 -40.14
CA THR A 89 -13.15 -14.10 -40.83
C THR A 89 -14.53 -13.78 -41.42
N ARG A 90 -15.33 -12.90 -40.79
CA ARG A 90 -16.67 -12.53 -41.29
C ARG A 90 -16.69 -11.26 -42.13
N TYR A 91 -15.86 -10.27 -41.83
CA TYR A 91 -15.93 -8.94 -42.46
C TYR A 91 -14.70 -8.60 -43.31
N GLY A 92 -13.64 -9.44 -43.29
CA GLY A 92 -12.44 -9.21 -44.09
C GLY A 92 -11.69 -7.93 -43.73
N ALA A 93 -11.94 -7.38 -42.54
CA ALA A 93 -11.30 -6.17 -42.05
C ALA A 93 -9.78 -6.33 -42.05
N ARG A 94 -9.05 -5.25 -42.38
CA ARG A 94 -7.58 -5.22 -42.46
C ARG A 94 -7.01 -4.04 -41.68
N GLY A 95 -5.84 -4.24 -41.08
CA GLY A 95 -5.13 -3.20 -40.33
C GLY A 95 -5.83 -2.85 -39.02
N TRP A 96 -5.95 -1.55 -38.72
CA TRP A 96 -6.50 -1.05 -37.45
C TRP A 96 -8.00 -1.30 -37.27
N ASP A 97 -8.71 -1.72 -38.31
CA ASP A 97 -10.14 -2.08 -38.30
C ASP A 97 -10.39 -3.50 -37.74
N LEU A 98 -9.34 -4.31 -37.55
CA LEU A 98 -9.48 -5.61 -36.87
C LEU A 98 -9.82 -5.46 -35.39
N LEU A 99 -9.44 -4.34 -34.76
CA LEU A 99 -9.76 -4.10 -33.36
C LEU A 99 -11.24 -3.72 -33.25
N PRO A 100 -12.07 -4.50 -32.52
CA PRO A 100 -13.45 -4.14 -32.33
C PRO A 100 -13.54 -2.78 -31.63
N HIS A 101 -14.08 -1.78 -32.34
CA HIS A 101 -14.14 -0.36 -31.95
C HIS A 101 -12.75 0.31 -31.86
N GLY A 102 -11.91 0.14 -32.89
CA GLY A 102 -10.60 0.79 -32.98
C GLY A 102 -10.62 2.32 -32.83
N ASP A 103 -11.71 2.98 -33.22
CA ASP A 103 -11.86 4.43 -33.04
C ASP A 103 -11.90 4.85 -31.56
N THR A 104 -12.52 4.06 -30.68
CA THR A 104 -12.53 4.39 -29.24
C THR A 104 -11.16 4.21 -28.61
N ILE A 105 -10.38 3.22 -29.06
CA ILE A 105 -8.99 2.99 -28.61
C ILE A 105 -8.08 4.17 -28.95
N ARG A 106 -8.31 4.85 -30.08
CA ARG A 106 -7.58 6.08 -30.44
C ARG A 106 -7.92 7.26 -29.53
N ASP A 107 -9.15 7.30 -29.03
CA ASP A 107 -9.67 8.40 -28.21
C ASP A 107 -9.38 8.23 -26.71
N VAL A 108 -9.10 6.99 -26.23
CA VAL A 108 -8.70 6.69 -24.85
C VAL A 108 -7.60 7.61 -24.28
N PRO A 109 -6.46 7.88 -24.95
CA PRO A 109 -5.41 8.73 -24.38
C PRO A 109 -5.91 10.15 -24.09
N TYR A 110 -6.77 10.70 -24.94
CA TYR A 110 -7.33 12.04 -24.76
C TYR A 110 -8.38 12.06 -23.64
N LEU A 111 -9.24 11.03 -23.56
CA LEU A 111 -10.22 10.88 -22.48
C LEU A 111 -9.57 10.70 -21.11
N LEU A 112 -8.49 9.93 -21.02
CA LEU A 112 -7.71 9.76 -19.79
C LEU A 112 -7.02 11.06 -19.39
N GLN A 113 -6.48 11.82 -20.34
CA GLN A 113 -5.86 13.11 -20.06
C GLN A 113 -6.85 14.10 -19.45
N ASP A 114 -8.07 14.15 -19.99
CA ASP A 114 -9.14 15.01 -19.47
C ASP A 114 -9.66 14.53 -18.11
N TRP A 115 -9.76 13.22 -17.90
CA TRP A 115 -10.12 12.66 -16.60
C TRP A 115 -9.07 12.95 -15.54
N VAL A 116 -7.77 12.75 -15.84
CA VAL A 116 -6.66 13.06 -14.94
C VAL A 116 -6.61 14.56 -14.62
N ARG A 117 -6.80 15.44 -15.60
CA ARG A 117 -6.88 16.90 -15.37
C ARG A 117 -8.01 17.26 -14.42
N ARG A 118 -9.19 16.69 -14.60
CA ARG A 118 -10.34 16.88 -13.71
C ARG A 118 -10.09 16.31 -12.32
N LEU A 119 -9.43 15.16 -12.23
CA LEU A 119 -9.05 14.54 -10.97
C LEU A 119 -8.03 15.40 -10.20
N LEU A 120 -7.02 15.95 -10.89
CA LEU A 120 -6.04 16.86 -10.34
C LEU A 120 -6.69 18.18 -9.87
N GLN A 121 -7.62 18.73 -10.65
CA GLN A 121 -8.40 19.92 -10.26
C GLN A 121 -9.30 19.65 -9.03
N THR A 122 -9.81 18.42 -8.91
CA THR A 122 -10.64 18.00 -7.77
C THR A 122 -9.80 17.83 -6.50
N ILE A 123 -8.56 17.34 -6.63
CA ILE A 123 -7.68 17.01 -5.49
C ILE A 123 -6.83 18.22 -5.04
N GLN A 124 -6.41 19.11 -5.96
CA GLN A 124 -5.64 20.33 -5.62
C GLN A 124 -6.49 21.50 -5.10
N GLY A 125 -7.80 21.32 -4.93
CA GLY A 125 -8.68 22.31 -4.29
C GLY A 125 -9.30 23.29 -5.27
N GLY A 126 -10.44 22.89 -5.84
CA GLY A 126 -11.44 23.83 -6.34
C GLY A 126 -12.05 24.59 -5.16
N GLY A 127 -11.46 25.72 -4.81
CA GLY A 127 -12.04 26.65 -3.85
C GLY A 127 -13.49 26.99 -4.22
N SER A 128 -14.37 26.89 -3.24
CA SER A 128 -15.68 27.53 -3.25
C SER A 128 -15.52 29.00 -3.63
N ARG A 129 -15.94 29.41 -4.84
CA ARG A 129 -16.44 30.76 -5.19
C ARG A 129 -16.67 30.95 -6.70
N GLY A 130 -17.88 31.40 -7.04
CA GLY A 130 -18.14 32.20 -8.26
C GLY A 130 -19.18 31.59 -9.18
N GLY A 131 -20.44 32.00 -9.01
CA GLY A 131 -21.57 31.46 -9.74
C GLY A 131 -21.66 31.86 -11.21
N TYR A 132 -22.50 31.12 -11.92
CA TYR A 132 -23.22 31.59 -13.10
C TYR A 132 -24.71 31.36 -12.84
N SER A 133 -25.39 32.44 -12.45
CA SER A 133 -26.77 32.70 -12.82
C SER A 133 -26.75 33.64 -14.03
N ALA A 134 -27.67 33.42 -14.98
CA ALA A 134 -27.93 34.11 -16.27
C ALA A 134 -27.07 33.61 -17.46
N VAL A 135 -27.62 33.29 -18.64
CA VAL A 135 -28.93 33.63 -19.27
C VAL A 135 -29.67 32.41 -19.81
#